data_AF-A0A848LFW9-F1
#
_entry.id   AF-A0A848LFW9-F1
#
_cell.length_a   1.000
_cell.length_b   1.000
_cell.length_c   1.000
_cell.angle_alpha   90.00
_cell.angle_beta   90.00
_cell.angle_gamma   90.00
#
_symmetry.space_group_name_H-M   'P 1'
#
loop_
_entity.id
_entity.type
_entity.pdbx_description
1 polymer ?
#
loop_
_entity_poly.entity_id
_entity_poly.type
_entity_poly.pdbx_seq_one_letter_code
_entity_poly.pdbx_strand_id
1 'polypeptide(L)'
;MSVHATSSGLSAAQVPPSLMTPAPSLRAVWLASRALPGGTSEVSLADGTRLALDAVAPERAREYLTRASEDALVVAFLDEPADGQPSAPLRLLRDDPRFERTRIFLLGTSPRLLSAGGLGDLDVEAVIDAESLGAGGLARAVEQGLRAHRALGSNPLIPRFYLNATFNKVFDWFENTRWTWSDLGDFSKVDRSLLSDEEIELLKESAIIEFGTLPGAHNFLREWGDEYSFSSWALSWGAEESRHSLVQCRYLEALGISVPAKHAMYKREPYPMGKDRAGTLMMNIISEARAAEYYKTLASQTREPVLRDIWTILGRDEGRHARAFLVFCKELCELDRSHLNAALRMAYVWLADRSDGVKHPAGHFYPHSTSATGLRQVEKSHQGVTDRADARVFAMLRGLTGDAGLRTVKDLKRTLRELV
;
A
#
# COMPACT_ATOMS: atom_id res chain seq x y z
N MET A 1 45.21 2.49 -27.67
CA MET A 1 44.87 1.07 -27.45
C MET A 1 43.39 1.00 -27.13
N SER A 2 42.58 0.74 -28.15
CA SER A 2 41.13 0.59 -28.03
C SER A 2 40.82 -0.78 -27.46
N VAL A 3 40.00 -0.83 -26.41
CA VAL A 3 39.49 -2.09 -25.85
C VAL A 3 38.03 -2.21 -26.27
N HIS A 4 37.76 -3.28 -27.02
CA HIS A 4 36.46 -3.64 -27.56
C HIS A 4 35.43 -3.92 -26.46
N ALA A 5 34.25 -3.31 -26.61
CA ALA A 5 33.03 -3.71 -25.92
C ALA A 5 32.48 -4.98 -26.59
N THR A 6 32.38 -6.07 -25.83
CA THR A 6 31.66 -7.28 -26.24
C THR A 6 30.22 -7.19 -25.72
N SER A 7 29.29 -6.97 -26.65
CA SER A 7 27.86 -7.11 -26.42
C SER A 7 27.50 -8.61 -26.38
N SER A 8 27.28 -9.16 -25.18
CA SER A 8 26.64 -10.48 -25.04
C SER A 8 25.13 -10.31 -25.14
N GLY A 9 24.62 -10.44 -26.36
CA GLY A 9 23.19 -10.67 -26.61
C GLY A 9 22.78 -12.01 -26.01
N LEU A 10 22.00 -11.97 -24.93
CA LEU A 10 21.22 -13.12 -24.51
C LEU A 10 20.03 -13.24 -25.47
N SER A 11 20.21 -14.13 -26.44
CA SER A 11 19.17 -14.64 -27.32
C SER A 11 17.94 -15.04 -26.50
N ALA A 12 16.78 -14.48 -26.86
CA ALA A 12 15.48 -15.01 -26.46
C ALA A 12 15.47 -16.50 -26.83
N ALA A 13 15.44 -17.37 -25.82
CA ALA A 13 15.23 -18.79 -26.03
C ALA A 13 13.87 -18.96 -26.71
N GLN A 14 13.90 -19.45 -27.95
CA GLN A 14 12.72 -19.85 -28.70
C GLN A 14 12.01 -20.98 -27.94
N VAL A 15 10.92 -20.62 -27.26
CA VAL A 15 9.93 -21.59 -26.79
C VAL A 15 9.25 -22.16 -28.03
N PRO A 16 9.12 -23.50 -28.18
CA PRO A 16 8.47 -24.09 -29.34
C PRO A 16 6.99 -23.66 -29.40
N PRO A 17 6.44 -23.28 -30.57
CA PRO A 17 5.05 -22.90 -30.72
C PRO A 17 4.18 -24.16 -30.82
N SER A 18 4.05 -24.88 -29.71
CA SER A 18 3.04 -25.92 -29.57
C SER A 18 2.68 -26.05 -28.09
N LEU A 19 1.39 -25.83 -27.80
CA LEU A 19 0.73 -25.81 -26.48
C LEU A 19 0.70 -24.47 -25.73
N MET A 20 0.53 -23.34 -26.43
CA MET A 20 -0.29 -22.27 -25.87
C MET A 20 -1.72 -22.51 -26.32
N THR A 21 -2.57 -23.03 -25.43
CA THR A 21 -4.02 -22.86 -25.57
C THR A 21 -4.25 -21.36 -25.85
N PRO A 22 -4.97 -20.97 -26.92
CA PRO A 22 -5.26 -19.55 -27.11
C PRO A 22 -5.86 -19.02 -25.82
N ALA A 23 -5.32 -17.92 -25.29
CA ALA A 23 -5.93 -17.25 -24.14
C ALA A 23 -7.42 -17.11 -24.44
N PRO A 24 -8.31 -17.49 -23.51
CA PRO A 24 -9.72 -17.48 -23.81
C PRO A 24 -10.10 -16.05 -24.23
N SER A 25 -10.73 -15.92 -25.40
CA SER A 25 -11.19 -14.61 -25.88
C SER A 25 -12.16 -14.04 -24.85
N LEU A 26 -11.95 -12.79 -24.42
CA LEU A 26 -12.84 -12.11 -23.49
C LEU A 26 -14.24 -12.00 -24.11
N ARG A 27 -15.27 -12.26 -23.31
CA ARG A 27 -16.66 -12.38 -23.75
C ARG A 27 -17.58 -11.59 -22.82
N ALA A 28 -18.59 -10.99 -23.42
CA ALA A 28 -19.79 -10.54 -22.75
C ALA A 28 -20.94 -11.49 -23.11
N VAL A 29 -21.92 -11.62 -22.21
CA VAL A 29 -23.12 -12.43 -22.45
C VAL A 29 -24.38 -11.60 -22.24
N TRP A 30 -25.32 -11.74 -23.16
CA TRP A 30 -26.68 -11.23 -23.05
C TRP A 30 -27.61 -12.39 -22.68
N LEU A 31 -27.90 -12.49 -21.38
CA LEU A 31 -28.76 -13.51 -20.75
C LEU A 31 -30.11 -12.89 -20.37
N ALA A 32 -30.80 -12.36 -21.38
CA ALA A 32 -32.07 -11.67 -21.21
C ALA A 32 -33.08 -12.13 -22.27
N SER A 33 -34.35 -12.11 -21.88
CA SER A 33 -35.51 -12.37 -22.74
C SER A 33 -35.72 -11.25 -23.76
N ARG A 34 -35.27 -10.03 -23.44
CA ARG A 34 -35.25 -8.89 -24.36
C ARG A 34 -34.27 -9.12 -25.49
N ALA A 35 -34.61 -8.64 -26.69
CA ALA A 35 -33.73 -8.73 -27.84
C ALA A 35 -32.45 -7.89 -27.62
N LEU A 36 -31.31 -8.44 -28.02
CA LEU A 36 -30.04 -7.73 -28.03
C LEU A 36 -30.09 -6.56 -29.02
N PRO A 37 -29.82 -5.31 -28.59
CA PRO A 37 -29.83 -4.16 -29.48
C PRO A 37 -28.85 -4.33 -30.65
N GLY A 38 -29.35 -4.17 -31.88
CA GLY A 38 -28.55 -4.26 -33.10
C GLY A 38 -28.12 -5.67 -33.51
N GLY A 39 -28.46 -6.72 -32.76
CA GLY A 39 -28.17 -8.12 -33.13
C GLY A 39 -26.68 -8.45 -33.33
N THR A 40 -25.77 -7.67 -32.73
CA THR A 40 -24.33 -7.85 -32.91
C THR A 40 -23.80 -9.06 -32.15
N SER A 41 -22.82 -9.77 -32.72
CA SER A 41 -22.09 -10.87 -32.08
C SER A 41 -20.72 -10.46 -31.53
N GLU A 42 -20.33 -9.20 -31.73
CA GLU A 42 -19.06 -8.63 -31.27
C GLU A 42 -19.25 -7.18 -30.82
N VAL A 43 -18.50 -6.77 -29.80
CA VAL A 43 -18.45 -5.39 -29.31
C VAL A 43 -17.03 -4.88 -29.49
N SER A 44 -16.90 -3.77 -30.22
CA SER A 44 -15.64 -3.04 -30.39
C SER A 44 -15.57 -1.89 -29.38
N LEU A 45 -14.51 -1.84 -28.59
CA LEU A 45 -14.26 -0.79 -27.60
C LEU A 45 -13.42 0.35 -28.18
N ALA A 46 -13.39 1.49 -27.48
CA ALA A 46 -12.66 2.68 -27.92
C ALA A 46 -11.14 2.46 -28.01
N ASP A 47 -10.58 1.58 -27.18
CA ASP A 47 -9.16 1.20 -27.20
C ASP A 47 -8.79 0.18 -28.30
N GLY A 48 -9.77 -0.22 -29.13
CA GLY A 48 -9.59 -1.22 -30.20
C GLY A 48 -9.75 -2.67 -29.73
N THR A 49 -9.97 -2.91 -28.43
CA THR A 49 -10.31 -4.25 -27.91
C THR A 49 -11.62 -4.73 -28.53
N ARG A 50 -11.67 -6.01 -28.92
CA ARG A 50 -12.87 -6.68 -29.40
C ARG A 50 -13.26 -7.80 -28.46
N LEU A 51 -14.54 -7.85 -28.10
CA LEU A 51 -15.10 -8.89 -27.24
C LEU A 51 -16.23 -9.60 -27.97
N ALA A 52 -16.25 -10.93 -27.88
CA ALA A 52 -17.39 -11.70 -28.34
C ALA A 52 -18.62 -11.37 -27.47
N LEU A 53 -19.79 -11.22 -28.09
CA LEU A 53 -21.05 -11.04 -27.40
C LEU A 53 -22.00 -12.19 -27.73
N ASP A 54 -22.23 -13.05 -26.74
CA ASP A 54 -23.14 -14.17 -26.90
C ASP A 54 -24.56 -13.76 -26.47
N ALA A 55 -25.55 -13.96 -27.33
CA ALA A 55 -26.96 -13.87 -26.97
C ALA A 55 -27.47 -15.26 -26.58
N VAL A 56 -27.90 -15.42 -25.32
CA VAL A 56 -28.29 -16.70 -24.74
C VAL A 56 -29.65 -16.55 -24.07
N ALA A 57 -30.60 -17.41 -24.44
CA ALA A 57 -31.91 -17.40 -23.82
C ALA A 57 -31.80 -17.77 -22.32
N PRO A 58 -32.50 -17.08 -21.40
CA PRO A 58 -32.35 -17.29 -19.95
C PRO A 58 -32.49 -18.75 -19.48
N GLU A 59 -33.35 -19.53 -20.11
CA GLU A 59 -33.55 -20.96 -19.83
C GLU A 59 -32.30 -21.83 -20.13
N ARG A 60 -31.38 -21.33 -20.95
CA ARG A 60 -30.10 -21.99 -21.29
C ARG A 60 -28.92 -21.45 -20.47
N ALA A 61 -29.14 -20.52 -19.54
CA ALA A 61 -28.09 -19.90 -18.74
C ALA A 61 -27.20 -20.94 -18.04
N ARG A 62 -27.80 -21.97 -17.42
CA ARG A 62 -27.05 -23.04 -16.74
C ARG A 62 -26.12 -23.80 -17.69
N GLU A 63 -26.61 -24.18 -18.87
CA GLU A 63 -25.81 -24.89 -19.88
C GLU A 63 -24.62 -24.03 -20.32
N TYR A 64 -24.87 -22.74 -20.58
CA TYR A 64 -23.85 -21.80 -21.02
C TYR A 64 -22.77 -21.57 -19.95
N LEU A 65 -23.17 -21.23 -18.71
CA LEU A 65 -22.25 -20.95 -17.61
C LEU A 65 -21.43 -22.18 -17.16
N THR A 66 -21.95 -23.40 -17.38
CA THR A 66 -21.17 -24.62 -17.14
C THR A 66 -19.98 -24.74 -18.10
N ARG A 67 -20.11 -24.22 -19.34
CA ARG A 67 -19.05 -24.27 -20.36
C ARG A 67 -18.20 -23.00 -20.42
N ALA A 68 -18.65 -21.91 -19.80
CA ALA A 68 -17.93 -20.65 -19.77
C ALA A 68 -16.63 -20.77 -18.94
N SER A 69 -15.56 -20.16 -19.42
CA SER A 69 -14.33 -19.97 -18.67
C SER A 69 -14.45 -18.71 -17.80
N GLU A 70 -14.00 -18.81 -16.55
CA GLU A 70 -14.05 -17.72 -15.56
C GLU A 70 -13.32 -16.45 -16.01
N ASP A 71 -12.10 -16.61 -16.52
CA ASP A 71 -11.28 -15.49 -17.00
C ASP A 71 -11.79 -14.90 -18.32
N ALA A 72 -12.71 -15.60 -18.99
CA ALA A 72 -13.27 -15.19 -20.26
C ALA A 72 -14.55 -14.38 -20.10
N LEU A 73 -15.40 -14.67 -19.10
CA LEU A 73 -16.70 -14.03 -18.96
C LEU A 73 -16.61 -12.73 -18.16
N VAL A 74 -16.52 -11.62 -18.88
CA VAL A 74 -16.26 -10.29 -18.31
C VAL A 74 -17.54 -9.62 -17.84
N VAL A 75 -18.57 -9.62 -18.69
CA VAL A 75 -19.81 -8.87 -18.48
C VAL A 75 -21.03 -9.75 -18.75
N ALA A 76 -22.06 -9.65 -17.92
CA ALA A 76 -23.36 -10.28 -18.14
C ALA A 76 -24.48 -9.24 -18.09
N PHE A 77 -25.37 -9.26 -19.08
CA PHE A 77 -26.59 -8.48 -19.12
C PHE A 77 -27.78 -9.39 -18.82
N LEU A 78 -28.54 -9.09 -17.76
CA LEU A 78 -29.65 -9.91 -17.30
C LEU A 78 -30.93 -9.08 -17.25
N ASP A 79 -32.11 -9.68 -17.43
CA ASP A 79 -33.35 -8.94 -17.15
C ASP A 79 -33.45 -8.54 -15.68
N GLU A 80 -34.01 -7.35 -15.45
CA GLU A 80 -34.42 -6.93 -14.11
C GLU A 80 -35.47 -7.90 -13.52
N PRO A 81 -35.34 -8.31 -12.25
CA PRO A 81 -36.31 -9.20 -11.63
C PRO A 81 -37.71 -8.58 -11.47
N ALA A 82 -38.74 -9.29 -11.92
CA ALA A 82 -40.12 -8.80 -11.94
C ALA A 82 -40.78 -8.68 -10.55
N ASP A 83 -40.31 -9.43 -9.55
CA ASP A 83 -40.85 -9.55 -8.19
C ASP A 83 -39.88 -9.07 -7.09
N GLY A 84 -38.76 -8.46 -7.49
CA GLY A 84 -37.68 -8.05 -6.59
C GLY A 84 -36.79 -9.20 -6.08
N GLN A 85 -37.02 -10.45 -6.50
CA GLN A 85 -36.16 -11.59 -6.16
C GLN A 85 -35.12 -11.85 -7.25
N PRO A 86 -33.87 -12.24 -6.92
CA PRO A 86 -32.84 -12.48 -7.93
C PRO A 86 -33.29 -13.46 -9.03
N SER A 87 -33.07 -13.11 -10.29
CA SER A 87 -33.38 -13.99 -11.42
C SER A 87 -32.53 -15.26 -11.38
N ALA A 88 -32.98 -16.34 -12.03
CA ALA A 88 -32.22 -17.59 -12.05
C ALA A 88 -30.79 -17.41 -12.63
N PRO A 89 -30.56 -16.65 -13.72
CA PRO A 89 -29.21 -16.35 -14.20
C PRO A 89 -28.35 -15.58 -13.19
N LEU A 90 -28.94 -14.63 -12.45
CA LEU A 90 -28.22 -13.85 -11.43
C LEU A 90 -27.73 -14.77 -10.29
N ARG A 91 -28.59 -15.65 -9.79
CA ARG A 91 -28.20 -16.64 -8.77
C ARG A 91 -27.10 -17.56 -9.28
N LEU A 92 -27.22 -18.06 -10.52
CA LEU A 92 -26.17 -18.90 -11.12
C LEU A 92 -24.80 -18.22 -11.18
N LEU A 93 -24.75 -16.93 -11.47
CA LEU A 93 -23.50 -16.16 -11.52
C LEU A 93 -22.96 -15.83 -10.12
N ARG A 94 -23.83 -15.65 -9.12
CA ARG A 94 -23.42 -15.23 -7.76
C ARG A 94 -23.18 -16.39 -6.80
N ASP A 95 -23.78 -17.55 -7.06
CA ASP A 95 -23.55 -18.78 -6.28
C ASP A 95 -22.29 -19.54 -6.76
N ASP A 96 -21.70 -19.15 -7.90
CA ASP A 96 -20.50 -19.78 -8.46
C ASP A 96 -19.29 -18.83 -8.36
N PRO A 97 -18.30 -19.14 -7.49
CA PRO A 97 -17.12 -18.30 -7.27
C PRO A 97 -16.31 -17.99 -8.55
N ARG A 98 -16.42 -18.85 -9.57
CA ARG A 98 -15.78 -18.65 -10.89
C ARG A 98 -16.20 -17.34 -11.55
N PHE A 99 -17.40 -16.83 -11.24
CA PHE A 99 -17.93 -15.60 -11.85
C PHE A 99 -17.97 -14.42 -10.88
N GLU A 100 -17.23 -14.48 -9.77
CA GLU A 100 -17.14 -13.38 -8.81
C GLU A 100 -16.66 -12.08 -9.47
N ARG A 101 -15.75 -12.18 -10.44
CA ARG A 101 -15.22 -11.03 -11.18
C ARG A 101 -16.14 -10.57 -12.32
N THR A 102 -17.11 -11.39 -12.74
CA THR A 102 -18.03 -11.05 -13.83
C THR A 102 -18.93 -9.89 -13.39
N ARG A 103 -18.91 -8.80 -14.16
CA ARG A 103 -19.74 -7.61 -13.86
C ARG A 103 -21.13 -7.78 -14.46
N ILE A 104 -22.14 -7.51 -13.65
CA ILE A 104 -23.54 -7.74 -14.04
C ILE A 104 -24.25 -6.40 -14.23
N PHE A 105 -24.91 -6.24 -15.37
CA PHE A 105 -25.86 -5.16 -15.61
C PHE A 105 -27.27 -5.73 -15.67
N LEU A 106 -28.21 -5.10 -14.96
CA LEU A 106 -29.63 -5.46 -15.02
C LEU A 106 -30.33 -4.59 -16.05
N LEU A 107 -31.09 -5.20 -16.96
CA LEU A 107 -31.83 -4.56 -18.03
C LEU A 107 -33.24 -4.22 -17.53
N GLY A 108 -33.47 -2.94 -17.25
CA GLY A 108 -34.69 -2.48 -16.61
C GLY A 108 -34.75 -0.96 -16.48
N THR A 109 -35.87 -0.46 -16.00
CA THR A 109 -36.13 0.97 -15.84
C THR A 109 -36.49 1.36 -14.41
N SER A 110 -36.50 0.39 -13.48
CA SER A 110 -37.03 0.60 -12.15
C SER A 110 -36.09 1.40 -11.24
N PRO A 111 -36.56 2.52 -10.67
CA PRO A 111 -35.84 3.23 -9.60
C PRO A 111 -35.87 2.48 -8.26
N ARG A 112 -36.70 1.44 -8.09
CA ARG A 112 -36.92 0.77 -6.80
C ARG A 112 -35.72 -0.05 -6.34
N LEU A 113 -35.04 -0.74 -7.26
CA LEU A 113 -33.80 -1.46 -6.97
C LEU A 113 -32.64 -0.53 -6.60
N LEU A 114 -32.61 0.70 -7.13
CA LEU A 114 -31.62 1.74 -6.77
C LEU A 114 -31.80 2.28 -5.34
N SER A 115 -32.99 2.11 -4.74
CA SER A 115 -33.35 2.68 -3.43
C SER A 115 -33.30 1.69 -2.26
N ALA A 116 -33.29 0.39 -2.53
CA ALA A 116 -33.10 -0.64 -1.52
C ALA A 116 -31.62 -1.09 -1.58
N GLY A 117 -30.93 -1.17 -0.45
CA GLY A 117 -29.51 -1.59 -0.36
C GLY A 117 -29.16 -2.97 -0.97
N GLY A 118 -30.09 -3.63 -1.66
CA GLY A 118 -29.94 -4.94 -2.29
C GLY A 118 -29.06 -4.98 -3.55
N LEU A 119 -28.79 -3.87 -4.27
CA LEU A 119 -27.86 -3.94 -5.42
C LEU A 119 -26.43 -4.29 -4.99
N GLY A 120 -25.99 -3.81 -3.83
CA GLY A 120 -24.69 -4.16 -3.25
C GLY A 120 -24.62 -5.62 -2.80
N ASP A 121 -25.70 -6.15 -2.23
CA ASP A 121 -25.80 -7.56 -1.83
C ASP A 121 -25.77 -8.49 -3.04
N LEU A 122 -26.32 -8.05 -4.17
CA LEU A 122 -26.35 -8.77 -5.43
C LEU A 122 -25.08 -8.61 -6.29
N ASP A 123 -24.16 -7.73 -5.88
CA ASP A 123 -22.94 -7.37 -6.61
C ASP A 123 -23.23 -7.11 -8.11
N VAL A 124 -24.13 -6.17 -8.38
CA VAL A 124 -24.44 -5.73 -9.75
C VAL A 124 -23.91 -4.31 -9.97
N GLU A 125 -23.47 -4.03 -11.20
CA GLU A 125 -22.83 -2.78 -11.60
C GLU A 125 -23.84 -1.63 -11.72
N ALA A 126 -24.93 -1.87 -12.45
CA ALA A 126 -26.00 -0.89 -12.64
C ALA A 126 -27.29 -1.55 -13.15
N VAL A 127 -28.39 -0.84 -12.96
CA VAL A 127 -29.63 -1.07 -13.72
C VAL A 127 -29.63 -0.10 -14.90
N ILE A 128 -29.77 -0.63 -16.11
CA ILE A 128 -29.70 0.14 -17.37
C ILE A 128 -30.94 -0.12 -18.21
N ASP A 129 -31.47 0.93 -18.82
CA ASP A 129 -32.56 0.79 -19.77
C ASP A 129 -32.01 0.21 -21.08
N ALA A 130 -32.47 -1.00 -21.42
CA ALA A 130 -32.05 -1.69 -22.64
C ALA A 130 -32.32 -0.87 -23.91
N GLU A 131 -33.40 -0.09 -23.94
CA GLU A 131 -33.77 0.76 -25.07
C GLU A 131 -32.80 1.94 -25.24
N SER A 132 -32.17 2.38 -24.14
CA SER A 132 -31.20 3.47 -24.13
C SER A 132 -29.80 3.07 -24.62
N LEU A 133 -29.52 1.76 -24.74
CA LEU A 133 -28.16 1.28 -25.02
C LEU A 133 -27.69 1.59 -26.44
N GLY A 134 -28.56 1.55 -27.46
CA GLY A 134 -28.16 1.78 -28.86
C GLY A 134 -26.87 1.04 -29.28
N ALA A 135 -26.20 1.50 -30.35
CA ALA A 135 -24.93 0.90 -30.77
C ALA A 135 -23.73 1.32 -29.88
N GLY A 136 -23.73 2.55 -29.37
CA GLY A 136 -22.61 3.11 -28.60
C GLY A 136 -22.73 3.00 -27.07
N GLY A 137 -23.93 2.79 -26.53
CA GLY A 137 -24.13 2.57 -25.09
C GLY A 137 -23.78 1.15 -24.66
N LEU A 138 -24.06 0.15 -25.48
CA LEU A 138 -23.62 -1.23 -25.22
C LEU A 138 -22.09 -1.31 -25.12
N ALA A 139 -21.36 -0.68 -26.04
CA ALA A 139 -19.89 -0.63 -26.00
C ALA A 139 -19.37 0.04 -24.72
N ARG A 140 -19.97 1.17 -24.30
CA ARG A 140 -19.62 1.86 -23.05
C ARG A 140 -19.90 1.00 -21.81
N ALA A 141 -21.02 0.30 -21.77
CA ALA A 141 -21.36 -0.60 -20.66
C ALA A 141 -20.37 -1.77 -20.58
N VAL A 142 -20.02 -2.38 -21.72
CA VAL A 142 -19.00 -3.44 -21.79
C VAL A 142 -17.63 -2.90 -21.39
N GLU A 143 -17.25 -1.71 -21.82
CA GLU A 143 -15.98 -1.05 -21.45
C GLU A 143 -15.90 -0.81 -19.93
N GLN A 144 -16.97 -0.27 -19.33
CA GLN A 144 -17.05 -0.09 -17.88
C GLN A 144 -16.95 -1.44 -17.14
N GLY A 145 -17.72 -2.44 -17.58
CA GLY A 145 -17.69 -3.77 -16.99
C GLY A 145 -16.31 -4.44 -17.12
N LEU A 146 -15.64 -4.29 -18.27
CA LEU A 146 -14.29 -4.80 -18.49
C LEU A 146 -13.26 -4.11 -17.60
N ARG A 147 -13.36 -2.79 -17.46
CA ARG A 147 -12.50 -2.05 -16.54
C ARG A 147 -12.66 -2.54 -15.10
N ALA A 148 -13.90 -2.71 -14.65
CA ALA A 148 -14.18 -3.22 -13.30
C ALA A 148 -13.76 -4.69 -13.13
N HIS A 149 -14.00 -5.56 -14.10
CA HIS A 149 -13.54 -6.96 -14.10
C HIS A 149 -12.00 -7.08 -14.06
N ARG A 150 -11.28 -6.16 -14.70
CA ARG A 150 -9.82 -6.10 -14.63
C ARG A 150 -9.32 -5.57 -13.29
N ALA A 151 -10.07 -4.66 -12.67
CA ALA A 151 -9.73 -4.10 -11.36
C ALA A 151 -10.01 -5.09 -10.21
N LEU A 152 -11.08 -5.88 -10.32
CA LEU A 152 -11.43 -6.93 -9.38
C LEU A 152 -10.66 -8.21 -9.73
N GLY A 153 -9.86 -8.74 -8.80
CA GLY A 153 -9.36 -10.11 -8.91
C GLY A 153 -7.91 -10.31 -9.35
N SER A 154 -7.02 -9.37 -9.05
CA SER A 154 -5.57 -9.68 -8.99
C SER A 154 -5.02 -9.60 -7.57
N ASN A 155 -5.55 -8.69 -6.75
CA ASN A 155 -4.98 -8.41 -5.45
C ASN A 155 -5.91 -8.89 -4.31
N PRO A 156 -5.54 -9.96 -3.59
CA PRO A 156 -6.35 -10.48 -2.49
C PRO A 156 -6.42 -9.55 -1.27
N LEU A 157 -5.69 -8.42 -1.28
CA LEU A 157 -5.77 -7.38 -0.25
C LEU A 157 -6.92 -6.40 -0.48
N ILE A 158 -7.61 -6.47 -1.62
CA ILE A 158 -8.79 -5.63 -1.90
C ILE A 158 -10.01 -6.31 -1.26
N PRO A 159 -10.56 -5.78 -0.16
CA PRO A 159 -11.72 -6.39 0.47
C PRO A 159 -12.99 -6.15 -0.35
N ARG A 160 -13.99 -7.03 -0.18
CA ARG A 160 -15.30 -6.89 -0.82
C ARG A 160 -15.99 -5.56 -0.54
N PHE A 161 -15.88 -5.06 0.69
CA PHE A 161 -16.51 -3.80 1.11
C PHE A 161 -15.46 -2.76 1.43
N TYR A 162 -15.65 -1.53 0.93
CA TYR A 162 -14.73 -0.42 1.13
C TYR A 162 -14.39 -0.20 2.60
N LEU A 163 -15.39 -0.21 3.48
CA LEU A 163 -15.21 0.02 4.92
C LEU A 163 -14.36 -1.07 5.61
N ASN A 164 -14.19 -2.23 4.99
CA ASN A 164 -13.36 -3.31 5.52
C ASN A 164 -11.87 -3.13 5.19
N ALA A 165 -11.48 -2.11 4.41
CA ALA A 165 -10.08 -1.85 4.12
C ALA A 165 -9.31 -1.51 5.40
N THR A 166 -8.14 -2.13 5.56
CA THR A 166 -7.22 -1.89 6.67
C THR A 166 -6.90 -0.40 6.84
N PHE A 167 -6.81 0.34 5.74
CA PHE A 167 -6.66 1.79 5.73
C PHE A 167 -7.66 2.51 6.62
N ASN A 168 -8.96 2.19 6.57
CA ASN A 168 -9.98 2.96 7.29
C ASN A 168 -9.75 2.93 8.80
N LYS A 169 -9.40 1.74 9.33
CA LYS A 169 -9.06 1.57 10.75
C LYS A 169 -7.80 2.35 11.13
N VAL A 170 -6.79 2.35 10.26
CA VAL A 170 -5.54 3.09 10.50
C VAL A 170 -5.78 4.59 10.39
N PHE A 171 -6.59 5.04 9.44
CA PHE A 171 -6.96 6.43 9.23
C PHE A 171 -7.69 7.01 10.43
N ASP A 172 -8.73 6.34 10.94
CA ASP A 172 -9.45 6.76 12.14
C ASP A 172 -8.50 6.89 13.34
N TRP A 173 -7.56 5.96 13.51
CA TRP A 173 -6.56 6.03 14.57
C TRP A 173 -5.62 7.24 14.40
N PHE A 174 -5.17 7.52 13.18
CA PHE A 174 -4.26 8.64 12.90
C PHE A 174 -4.96 9.98 13.06
N GLU A 175 -6.19 10.15 12.56
CA GLU A 175 -6.94 11.40 12.71
C GLU A 175 -7.26 11.71 14.19
N ASN A 176 -7.52 10.69 15.01
CA ASN A 176 -7.71 10.88 16.46
C ASN A 176 -6.42 11.23 17.23
N THR A 177 -5.25 11.03 16.64
CA THR A 177 -3.95 11.27 17.29
C THR A 177 -3.13 12.38 16.61
N ARG A 178 -3.66 12.93 15.52
CA ARG A 178 -3.04 13.99 14.73
C ARG A 178 -2.88 15.26 15.57
N TRP A 179 -1.68 15.82 15.52
CA TRP A 179 -1.38 17.11 16.10
C TRP A 179 -1.49 18.23 15.07
N THR A 180 -1.67 19.44 15.59
CA THR A 180 -1.79 20.71 14.88
C THR A 180 -0.73 21.68 15.38
N TRP A 181 -0.52 22.79 14.68
CA TRP A 181 0.46 23.81 15.10
C TRP A 181 0.19 24.37 16.50
N SER A 182 -1.06 24.39 16.96
CA SER A 182 -1.41 24.82 18.32
C SER A 182 -0.92 23.86 19.41
N ASP A 183 -0.62 22.60 19.08
CA ASP A 183 -0.11 21.61 20.04
C ASP A 183 1.40 21.76 20.29
N LEU A 184 2.13 22.47 19.42
CA LEU A 184 3.58 22.66 19.48
C LEU A 184 4.02 23.90 20.28
N GLY A 185 3.08 24.55 20.96
CA GLY A 185 3.34 25.78 21.71
C GLY A 185 3.58 27.00 20.83
N ASP A 186 4.23 28.01 21.40
CA ASP A 186 4.45 29.30 20.77
C ASP A 186 5.93 29.46 20.41
N PHE A 187 6.24 29.47 19.10
CA PHE A 187 7.60 29.64 18.60
C PHE A 187 8.25 30.96 19.03
N SER A 188 7.46 31.96 19.47
CA SER A 188 8.04 33.19 20.05
C SER A 188 8.70 32.96 21.43
N LYS A 189 8.53 31.77 22.03
CA LYS A 189 9.12 31.40 23.32
C LYS A 189 10.44 30.64 23.20
N VAL A 190 10.91 30.39 21.98
CA VAL A 190 12.19 29.71 21.75
C VAL A 190 13.33 30.50 22.38
N ASP A 191 14.05 29.88 23.30
CA ASP A 191 15.18 30.49 24.01
C ASP A 191 16.52 29.90 23.54
N ARG A 192 17.24 30.67 22.73
CA ARG A 192 18.57 30.31 22.21
C ARG A 192 19.59 30.03 23.32
N SER A 193 19.45 30.63 24.50
CA SER A 193 20.38 30.45 25.62
C SER A 193 20.30 29.05 26.25
N LEU A 194 19.22 28.31 25.98
CA LEU A 194 19.02 26.94 26.45
C LEU A 194 19.58 25.88 25.50
N LEU A 195 20.17 26.29 24.38
CA LEU A 195 20.71 25.41 23.33
C LEU A 195 22.22 25.54 23.22
N SER A 196 22.90 24.41 23.03
CA SER A 196 24.29 24.38 22.56
C SER A 196 24.37 24.49 21.03
N ASP A 197 25.55 24.82 20.51
CA ASP A 197 25.79 24.85 19.07
C ASP A 197 25.65 23.45 18.45
N GLU A 198 26.05 22.42 19.19
CA GLU A 198 25.90 21.02 18.79
C GLU A 198 24.43 20.60 18.68
N GLU A 199 23.56 21.03 19.59
CA GLU A 199 22.11 20.77 19.51
C GLU A 199 21.49 21.43 18.27
N ILE A 200 21.95 22.63 17.91
CA ILE A 200 21.48 23.34 16.72
C ILE A 200 21.97 22.64 15.43
N GLU A 201 23.22 22.21 15.39
CA GLU A 201 23.74 21.44 14.25
C GLU A 201 23.05 20.08 14.11
N LEU A 202 22.75 19.41 15.22
CA LEU A 202 21.96 18.18 15.23
C LEU A 202 20.56 18.41 14.65
N LEU A 203 19.88 19.47 15.09
CA LEU A 203 18.55 19.84 14.61
C LEU A 203 18.54 20.16 13.11
N LYS A 204 19.56 20.87 12.61
CA LYS A 204 19.71 21.12 11.16
C LYS A 204 19.83 19.82 10.37
N GLU A 205 20.66 18.89 10.84
CA GLU A 205 20.83 17.60 10.16
C GLU A 205 19.56 16.75 10.23
N SER A 206 18.89 16.70 11.39
CA SER A 206 17.61 15.98 11.54
C SER A 206 16.53 16.56 10.62
N ALA A 207 16.40 17.89 10.52
CA ALA A 207 15.45 18.53 9.62
C ALA A 207 15.69 18.16 8.14
N ILE A 208 16.96 18.03 7.74
CA ILE A 208 17.35 17.62 6.39
C ILE A 208 17.08 16.12 6.18
N ILE A 209 17.36 15.27 7.17
CA ILE A 209 17.11 13.82 7.11
C ILE A 209 15.61 13.54 6.95
N GLU A 210 14.77 14.23 7.72
CA GLU A 210 13.30 14.07 7.66
C GLU A 210 12.71 14.50 6.32
N PHE A 211 13.37 15.41 5.60
CA PHE A 211 12.96 15.76 4.24
C PHE A 211 13.24 14.66 3.21
N GLY A 212 14.17 13.75 3.54
CA GLY A 212 14.62 12.64 2.72
C GLY A 212 13.65 11.45 2.67
N THR A 213 12.46 11.57 3.28
CA THR A 213 11.43 10.51 3.39
C THR A 213 10.52 10.42 2.17
N LEU A 214 10.42 11.49 1.35
CA LEU A 214 9.61 11.52 0.12
C LEU A 214 9.95 10.41 -0.90
N PRO A 215 11.23 10.08 -1.16
CA PRO A 215 11.60 8.89 -1.94
C PRO A 215 11.02 7.58 -1.39
N GLY A 216 10.90 7.45 -0.07
CA GLY A 216 10.24 6.33 0.59
C GLY A 216 8.75 6.26 0.23
N ALA A 217 8.05 7.39 0.29
CA ALA A 217 6.64 7.48 -0.12
C ALA A 217 6.44 7.10 -1.59
N HIS A 218 7.30 7.59 -2.50
CA HIS A 218 7.26 7.20 -3.90
C HIS A 218 7.52 5.70 -4.11
N ASN A 219 8.46 5.13 -3.35
CA ASN A 219 8.76 3.70 -3.40
C ASN A 219 7.55 2.87 -2.94
N PHE A 220 6.88 3.27 -1.87
CA PHE A 220 5.65 2.62 -1.42
C PHE A 220 4.55 2.65 -2.48
N LEU A 221 4.27 3.82 -3.07
CA LEU A 221 3.23 3.94 -4.11
C LEU A 221 3.54 3.12 -5.36
N ARG A 222 4.83 2.97 -5.72
CA ARG A 222 5.23 2.09 -6.82
C ARG A 222 5.11 0.62 -6.44
N GLU A 223 5.52 0.26 -5.23
CA GLU A 223 5.51 -1.12 -4.74
C GLU A 223 4.10 -1.66 -4.49
N TRP A 224 3.14 -0.78 -4.23
CA TRP A 224 1.75 -1.10 -3.89
C TRP A 224 0.72 -0.52 -4.88
N GLY A 225 1.15 -0.18 -6.10
CA GLY A 225 0.29 0.46 -7.10
C GLY A 225 -0.88 -0.39 -7.62
N ASP A 226 -0.97 -1.65 -7.22
CA ASP A 226 -2.05 -2.59 -7.54
C ASP A 226 -3.08 -2.74 -6.39
N GLU A 227 -2.95 -2.00 -5.30
CA GLU A 227 -3.96 -1.89 -4.23
C GLU A 227 -4.05 -0.49 -3.64
N TYR A 228 -5.12 -0.20 -2.90
CA TYR A 228 -5.40 1.14 -2.40
C TYR A 228 -5.23 1.32 -0.90
N SER A 229 -5.26 0.26 -0.10
CA SER A 229 -5.30 0.33 1.36
C SER A 229 -3.96 0.84 1.90
N PHE A 230 -2.85 0.14 1.61
CA PHE A 230 -1.53 0.60 2.03
C PHE A 230 -1.10 1.85 1.27
N SER A 231 -1.36 1.92 -0.04
CA SER A 231 -1.08 3.13 -0.84
C SER A 231 -1.72 4.41 -0.27
N SER A 232 -2.96 4.35 0.21
CA SER A 232 -3.64 5.49 0.85
C SER A 232 -2.99 5.87 2.19
N TRP A 233 -2.56 4.87 2.96
CA TRP A 233 -1.83 5.13 4.19
C TRP A 233 -0.43 5.72 3.92
N ALA A 234 0.29 5.23 2.90
CA ALA A 234 1.61 5.75 2.52
C ALA A 234 1.58 7.24 2.14
N LEU A 235 0.48 7.71 1.53
CA LEU A 235 0.27 9.15 1.29
C LEU A 235 0.12 9.93 2.61
N SER A 236 -0.64 9.38 3.56
CA SER A 236 -0.87 10.01 4.87
C SER A 236 0.41 10.04 5.70
N TRP A 237 1.15 8.92 5.75
CA TRP A 237 2.48 8.80 6.34
C TRP A 237 3.43 9.84 5.73
N GLY A 238 3.56 9.90 4.40
CA GLY A 238 4.45 10.85 3.74
C GLY A 238 4.12 12.32 4.03
N ALA A 239 2.85 12.65 4.30
CA ALA A 239 2.44 13.97 4.75
C ALA A 239 2.81 14.26 6.22
N GLU A 240 2.77 13.27 7.10
CA GLU A 240 3.25 13.39 8.49
C GLU A 240 4.78 13.54 8.53
N GLU A 241 5.53 12.70 7.80
CA GLU A 241 6.99 12.80 7.67
C GLU A 241 7.45 14.17 7.13
N SER A 242 6.76 14.67 6.09
CA SER A 242 7.02 16.02 5.56
C SER A 242 6.80 17.11 6.62
N ARG A 243 5.87 16.88 7.56
CA ARG A 243 5.59 17.80 8.66
C ARG A 243 6.70 17.77 9.71
N HIS A 244 7.37 16.63 9.92
CA HIS A 244 8.51 16.51 10.83
C HIS A 244 9.68 17.41 10.41
N SER A 245 10.03 17.42 9.13
CA SER A 245 11.03 18.35 8.60
C SER A 245 10.57 19.81 8.74
N LEU A 246 9.30 20.10 8.38
CA LEU A 246 8.76 21.45 8.41
C LEU A 246 8.74 22.06 9.82
N VAL A 247 8.36 21.30 10.85
CA VAL A 247 8.35 21.81 12.23
C VAL A 247 9.75 22.14 12.73
N GLN A 248 10.74 21.30 12.41
CA GLN A 248 12.13 21.55 12.75
C GLN A 248 12.68 22.79 12.02
N CYS A 249 12.31 22.97 10.75
CA CYS A 249 12.70 24.17 9.99
C CYS A 249 12.08 25.45 10.56
N ARG A 250 10.82 25.42 11.01
CA ARG A 250 10.18 26.56 11.69
C ARG A 250 10.83 26.89 13.02
N TYR A 251 11.26 25.87 13.77
CA TYR A 251 12.04 26.08 14.98
C TYR A 251 13.38 26.77 14.67
N LEU A 252 14.10 26.28 13.65
CA LEU A 252 15.35 26.90 13.21
C LEU A 252 15.15 28.34 12.72
N GLU A 253 14.04 28.61 12.02
CA GLU A 253 13.67 29.97 11.59
C GLU A 253 13.44 30.91 12.78
N ALA A 254 12.82 30.43 13.87
CA ALA A 254 12.69 31.20 15.12
C ALA A 254 14.04 31.55 15.76
N LEU A 255 15.10 30.78 15.47
CA LEU A 255 16.49 31.10 15.84
C LEU A 255 17.22 32.00 14.83
N GLY A 256 16.56 32.42 13.74
CA GLY A 256 17.17 33.16 12.64
C GLY A 256 18.03 32.30 11.71
N ILE A 257 17.80 30.98 11.68
CA ILE A 257 18.57 30.01 10.91
C ILE A 257 17.73 29.46 9.76
N SER A 258 18.14 29.73 8.52
CA SER A 258 17.49 29.19 7.32
C SER A 258 18.12 27.87 6.87
N VAL A 259 17.30 26.87 6.54
CA VAL A 259 17.74 25.59 5.97
C VAL A 259 17.57 25.63 4.44
N PRO A 260 18.65 25.55 3.64
CA PRO A 260 18.53 25.57 2.18
C PRO A 260 17.88 24.29 1.64
N ALA A 261 16.81 24.44 0.85
CA ALA A 261 16.11 23.30 0.24
C ALA A 261 17.02 22.39 -0.60
N LYS A 262 18.07 22.94 -1.22
CA LYS A 262 19.05 22.17 -2.00
C LYS A 262 19.75 21.08 -1.19
N HIS A 263 20.03 21.30 0.11
CA HIS A 263 20.67 20.29 0.96
C HIS A 263 19.76 19.08 1.19
N ALA A 264 18.46 19.32 1.13
CA ALA A 264 17.44 18.32 1.26
C ALA A 264 17.16 17.60 -0.08
N MET A 265 17.58 18.17 -1.23
CA MET A 265 17.39 17.57 -2.55
C MET A 265 18.49 16.58 -2.97
N TYR A 266 19.77 16.83 -2.64
CA TYR A 266 20.87 15.95 -3.07
C TYR A 266 21.04 14.71 -2.17
N LYS A 267 20.49 14.74 -0.94
CA LYS A 267 20.35 13.56 -0.09
C LYS A 267 19.05 12.82 -0.40
N ARG A 268 18.72 12.62 -1.69
CA ARG A 268 17.50 11.90 -2.14
C ARG A 268 17.89 10.80 -3.11
N GLU A 269 18.17 9.61 -2.59
CA GLU A 269 18.27 8.42 -3.43
C GLU A 269 17.11 7.46 -3.07
N PRO A 270 16.24 7.11 -4.03
CA PRO A 270 15.29 6.03 -3.81
C PRO A 270 16.06 4.73 -3.57
N TYR A 271 15.79 4.04 -2.47
CA TYR A 271 16.27 2.67 -2.31
C TYR A 271 15.64 1.76 -3.38
N PRO A 272 16.34 0.69 -3.81
CA PRO A 272 15.78 -0.25 -4.76
C PRO A 272 14.50 -0.87 -4.21
N MET A 273 13.52 -1.09 -5.10
CA MET A 273 12.26 -1.73 -4.74
C MET A 273 12.53 -3.09 -4.08
N GLY A 274 11.89 -3.33 -2.94
CA GLY A 274 12.02 -4.58 -2.21
C GLY A 274 11.57 -5.75 -3.07
N LYS A 275 12.18 -6.92 -2.85
CA LYS A 275 11.73 -8.16 -3.51
C LYS A 275 10.42 -8.69 -2.92
N ASP A 276 10.12 -8.33 -1.68
CA ASP A 276 8.93 -8.76 -0.93
C ASP A 276 8.41 -7.62 -0.05
N ARG A 277 7.10 -7.36 -0.14
CA ARG A 277 6.41 -6.28 0.59
C ARG A 277 6.52 -6.42 2.10
N ALA A 278 6.37 -7.63 2.65
CA ALA A 278 6.48 -7.85 4.10
C ALA A 278 7.91 -7.64 4.60
N GLY A 279 8.91 -7.99 3.77
CA GLY A 279 10.30 -7.60 3.99
C GLY A 279 10.47 -6.07 4.06
N THR A 280 9.96 -5.33 3.07
CA THR A 280 9.97 -3.86 3.06
C THR A 280 9.30 -3.29 4.30
N LEU A 281 8.10 -3.78 4.67
CA LEU A 281 7.39 -3.33 5.86
C LEU A 281 8.19 -3.61 7.13
N MET A 282 8.81 -4.78 7.27
CA MET A 282 9.62 -5.10 8.46
C MET A 282 10.83 -4.18 8.62
N MET A 283 11.51 -3.84 7.53
CA MET A 283 12.59 -2.85 7.57
C MET A 283 12.10 -1.51 8.13
N ASN A 284 10.94 -1.04 7.67
CA ASN A 284 10.34 0.19 8.17
C ASN A 284 9.85 0.07 9.62
N ILE A 285 9.28 -1.06 10.04
CA ILE A 285 8.93 -1.29 11.47
C ILE A 285 10.17 -1.09 12.37
N ILE A 286 11.31 -1.66 11.99
CA ILE A 286 12.56 -1.55 12.76
C ILE A 286 13.06 -0.11 12.78
N SER A 287 13.03 0.53 11.63
CA SER A 287 13.38 1.94 11.49
C SER A 287 12.61 2.84 12.42
N GLU A 288 11.29 2.80 12.29
CA GLU A 288 10.35 3.67 12.99
C GLU A 288 10.44 3.42 14.50
N ALA A 289 10.61 2.16 14.92
CA ALA A 289 10.85 1.82 16.32
C ALA A 289 12.16 2.45 16.84
N ARG A 290 13.21 2.52 16.02
CA ARG A 290 14.49 3.14 16.39
C ARG A 290 14.40 4.68 16.37
N ALA A 291 13.72 5.28 15.40
CA ALA A 291 13.46 6.72 15.35
C ALA A 291 12.60 7.17 16.55
N ALA A 292 11.58 6.39 16.93
CA ALA A 292 10.78 6.65 18.12
C ALA A 292 11.61 6.73 19.40
N GLU A 293 12.52 5.77 19.61
CA GLU A 293 13.41 5.79 20.79
C GLU A 293 14.49 6.87 20.69
N TYR A 294 14.92 7.20 19.48
CA TYR A 294 15.86 8.30 19.23
C TYR A 294 15.24 9.65 19.63
N TYR A 295 14.07 10.00 19.08
CA TYR A 295 13.38 11.24 19.42
C TYR A 295 12.94 11.30 20.88
N LYS A 296 12.50 10.18 21.47
CA LYS A 296 12.24 10.11 22.92
C LYS A 296 13.50 10.41 23.74
N THR A 297 14.66 9.97 23.29
CA THR A 297 15.94 10.25 23.96
C THR A 297 16.34 11.71 23.80
N LEU A 298 16.21 12.29 22.61
CA LEU A 298 16.43 13.72 22.39
C LEU A 298 15.52 14.57 23.27
N ALA A 299 14.22 14.26 23.32
CA ALA A 299 13.27 14.94 24.20
C ALA A 299 13.73 14.91 25.68
N SER A 300 14.18 13.75 26.16
CA SER A 300 14.63 13.60 27.56
C SER A 300 15.89 14.39 27.92
N GLN A 301 16.70 14.75 26.91
CA GLN A 301 17.97 15.47 27.08
C GLN A 301 17.85 16.96 26.76
N THR A 302 16.81 17.36 26.03
CA THR A 302 16.59 18.74 25.58
C THR A 302 16.06 19.59 26.72
N ARG A 303 16.77 20.69 27.01
CA ARG A 303 16.37 21.68 28.03
C ARG A 303 15.39 22.72 27.51
N GLU A 304 15.52 23.09 26.24
CA GLU A 304 14.63 24.06 25.60
C GLU A 304 13.22 23.46 25.46
N PRO A 305 12.18 24.11 26.01
CA PRO A 305 10.86 23.50 26.15
C PRO A 305 10.14 23.26 24.81
N VAL A 306 10.24 24.18 23.85
CA VAL A 306 9.56 24.06 22.55
C VAL A 306 10.17 22.90 21.74
N LEU A 307 11.50 22.80 21.72
CA LEU A 307 12.22 21.73 21.02
C LEU A 307 11.98 20.36 21.66
N ARG A 308 11.92 20.29 22.99
CA ARG A 308 11.53 19.06 23.70
C ARG A 308 10.14 18.60 23.30
N ASP A 309 9.18 19.52 23.18
CA ASP A 309 7.80 19.19 22.81
C ASP A 309 7.74 18.71 21.35
N ILE A 310 8.51 19.33 20.44
CA ILE A 310 8.71 18.85 19.06
C ILE A 310 9.24 17.41 19.07
N TRP A 311 10.33 17.12 19.77
CA TRP A 311 10.89 15.77 19.85
C TRP A 311 9.93 14.75 20.46
N THR A 312 9.11 15.17 21.43
CA THR A 312 8.10 14.31 22.05
C THR A 312 7.03 13.90 21.04
N ILE A 313 6.58 14.85 20.22
CA ILE A 313 5.58 14.60 19.18
C ILE A 313 6.15 13.74 18.06
N LEU A 314 7.35 14.04 17.55
CA LEU A 314 8.02 13.21 16.54
C LEU A 314 8.17 11.77 17.04
N GLY A 315 8.70 11.56 18.26
CA GLY A 315 8.85 10.22 18.82
C GLY A 315 7.52 9.48 19.05
N ARG A 316 6.42 10.21 19.24
CA ARG A 316 5.07 9.62 19.30
C ARG A 316 4.62 9.18 17.90
N ASP A 317 4.86 10.01 16.88
CA ASP A 317 4.51 9.75 15.49
C ASP A 317 5.23 8.49 14.97
N GLU A 318 6.55 8.37 15.16
CA GLU A 318 7.29 7.17 14.71
C GLU A 318 6.82 5.90 15.42
N GLY A 319 6.44 6.03 16.70
CA GLY A 319 5.82 4.92 17.43
C GLY A 319 4.49 4.46 16.82
N ARG A 320 3.70 5.40 16.26
CA ARG A 320 2.47 5.10 15.52
C ARG A 320 2.80 4.55 14.13
N HIS A 321 3.77 5.11 13.42
CA HIS A 321 4.22 4.62 12.11
C HIS A 321 4.67 3.16 12.18
N ALA A 322 5.55 2.81 13.13
CA ALA A 322 6.01 1.43 13.34
C ALA A 322 4.83 0.46 13.53
N ARG A 323 3.82 0.87 14.31
CA ARG A 323 2.62 0.07 14.56
C ARG A 323 1.71 -0.03 13.34
N ALA A 324 1.58 1.03 12.55
CA ALA A 324 0.79 0.99 11.31
C ALA A 324 1.44 0.07 10.27
N PHE A 325 2.76 0.17 10.05
CA PHE A 325 3.50 -0.80 9.22
C PHE A 325 3.29 -2.24 9.68
N LEU A 326 3.26 -2.48 11.00
CA LEU A 326 2.97 -3.81 11.55
C LEU A 326 1.56 -4.31 11.22
N VAL A 327 0.54 -3.44 11.20
CA VAL A 327 -0.84 -3.82 10.84
C VAL A 327 -0.87 -4.35 9.39
N PHE A 328 -0.28 -3.63 8.44
CA PHE A 328 -0.20 -4.10 7.04
C PHE A 328 0.70 -5.32 6.87
N CYS A 329 1.79 -5.41 7.64
CA CYS A 329 2.68 -6.58 7.61
C CYS A 329 1.95 -7.83 8.09
N LYS A 330 1.11 -7.69 9.12
CA LYS A 330 0.27 -8.76 9.63
C LYS A 330 -0.77 -9.21 8.60
N GLU A 331 -1.42 -8.28 7.91
CA GLU A 331 -2.38 -8.58 6.82
C GLU A 331 -1.72 -9.45 5.72
N LEU A 332 -0.51 -9.09 5.28
CA LEU A 332 0.27 -9.92 4.34
C LEU A 332 0.61 -11.30 4.91
N CYS A 333 1.04 -11.37 6.18
CA CYS A 333 1.40 -12.64 6.81
C CYS A 333 0.18 -13.58 7.00
N GLU A 334 -1.02 -13.02 7.17
CA GLU A 334 -2.28 -13.78 7.27
C GLU A 334 -2.73 -14.31 5.89
N LEU A 335 -2.38 -13.60 4.82
CA LEU A 335 -2.66 -14.01 3.44
C LEU A 335 -1.78 -15.19 3.00
N ASP A 336 -0.46 -15.08 3.19
CA ASP A 336 0.50 -16.13 2.82
C ASP A 336 1.66 -16.19 3.83
N ARG A 337 1.99 -17.40 4.27
CA ARG A 337 3.11 -17.68 5.16
C ARG A 337 4.46 -17.32 4.55
N SER A 338 4.58 -17.24 3.22
CA SER A 338 5.80 -16.77 2.54
C SER A 338 6.19 -15.35 2.97
N HIS A 339 5.20 -14.47 3.18
CA HIS A 339 5.39 -13.11 3.68
C HIS A 339 5.92 -13.08 5.12
N LEU A 340 5.46 -13.99 5.98
CA LEU A 340 6.01 -14.14 7.32
C LEU A 340 7.49 -14.52 7.27
N ASN A 341 7.88 -15.43 6.38
CA ASN A 341 9.28 -15.81 6.19
C ASN A 341 10.12 -14.60 5.73
N ALA A 342 9.63 -13.83 4.76
CA ALA A 342 10.31 -12.64 4.28
C ALA A 342 10.49 -11.56 5.36
N ALA A 343 9.44 -11.29 6.14
CA ALA A 343 9.51 -10.38 7.29
C ALA A 343 10.54 -10.86 8.32
N LEU A 344 10.51 -12.13 8.72
CA LEU A 344 11.46 -12.67 9.71
C LEU A 344 12.91 -12.67 9.20
N ARG A 345 13.14 -12.94 7.90
CA ARG A 345 14.46 -12.83 7.28
C ARG A 345 14.97 -11.41 7.33
N MET A 346 14.12 -10.43 7.00
CA MET A 346 14.49 -9.03 7.09
C MET A 346 14.81 -8.62 8.52
N ALA A 347 13.97 -9.03 9.48
CA ALA A 347 14.23 -8.81 10.90
C ALA A 347 15.58 -9.42 11.33
N TYR A 348 15.91 -10.63 10.88
CA TYR A 348 17.20 -11.24 11.21
C TYR A 348 18.37 -10.43 10.67
N VAL A 349 18.32 -10.00 9.40
CA VAL A 349 19.38 -9.18 8.81
C VAL A 349 19.60 -7.89 9.60
N TRP A 350 18.53 -7.19 9.97
CA TRP A 350 18.61 -5.88 10.62
C TRP A 350 18.88 -5.91 12.13
N LEU A 351 18.47 -6.98 12.82
CA LEU A 351 18.68 -7.15 14.26
C LEU A 351 19.99 -7.89 14.58
N ALA A 352 20.47 -8.76 13.68
CA ALA A 352 21.74 -9.44 13.84
C ALA A 352 22.93 -8.52 13.54
N ASP A 353 22.79 -7.68 12.51
CA ASP A 353 23.81 -6.69 12.17
C ASP A 353 23.53 -5.34 12.83
N ARG A 354 24.23 -5.11 13.95
CA ARG A 354 24.21 -3.89 14.75
C ARG A 354 25.35 -2.92 14.44
N SER A 355 26.19 -3.23 13.45
CA SER A 355 27.47 -2.53 13.24
C SER A 355 27.34 -1.03 12.92
N ASP A 356 26.16 -0.58 12.45
CA ASP A 356 25.89 0.84 12.09
C ASP A 356 24.77 1.54 12.90
N GLY A 357 24.38 1.05 14.08
CA GLY A 357 23.48 1.80 14.99
C GLY A 357 21.99 1.94 14.58
N VAL A 358 21.41 3.13 14.76
CA VAL A 358 19.98 3.46 14.48
C VAL A 358 19.84 3.56 12.97
N LYS A 359 19.24 2.54 12.36
CA LYS A 359 19.09 2.44 10.92
C LYS A 359 17.70 2.95 10.54
N HIS A 360 17.59 4.24 10.23
CA HIS A 360 16.41 4.81 9.55
C HIS A 360 16.58 4.60 8.02
N PRO A 361 15.58 4.28 7.19
CA PRO A 361 15.68 4.25 5.73
C PRO A 361 16.07 5.61 5.17
N ALA A 362 15.78 6.71 5.86
CA ALA A 362 16.35 8.01 5.48
C ALA A 362 17.78 8.24 6.02
N GLY A 363 18.36 7.35 6.83
CA GLY A 363 19.70 7.49 7.43
C GLY A 363 20.72 6.41 7.03
N HIS A 364 20.30 5.16 6.85
CA HIS A 364 21.13 4.01 6.44
C HIS A 364 21.57 4.11 4.97
N PHE A 365 20.89 4.95 4.18
CA PHE A 365 21.14 5.12 2.74
C PHE A 365 21.96 6.38 2.39
N TYR A 366 22.61 7.07 3.34
CA TYR A 366 23.43 8.25 3.00
C TYR A 366 24.90 8.19 3.48
N PRO A 367 25.84 7.82 2.58
CA PRO A 367 27.29 8.00 2.78
C PRO A 367 27.76 9.48 2.64
N HIS A 368 26.86 10.47 2.66
CA HIS A 368 27.16 11.87 2.28
C HIS A 368 26.75 12.93 3.32
N SER A 369 26.52 12.55 4.59
CA SER A 369 26.36 13.55 5.65
C SER A 369 27.65 14.36 5.83
N THR A 370 27.56 15.69 5.71
CA THR A 370 28.70 16.60 5.79
C THR A 370 29.06 17.01 7.22
N SER A 371 28.22 16.68 8.20
CA SER A 371 28.48 16.99 9.62
C SER A 371 29.08 15.77 10.33
N ALA A 372 30.41 15.74 10.41
CA ALA A 372 31.13 14.73 11.19
C ALA A 372 30.72 14.77 12.68
N THR A 373 30.21 15.89 13.20
CA THR A 373 29.88 16.07 14.63
C THR A 373 28.46 15.64 14.98
N GLY A 374 27.47 15.86 14.10
CA GLY A 374 26.09 15.39 14.29
C GLY A 374 26.00 13.86 14.29
N LEU A 375 26.64 13.19 13.33
CA LEU A 375 26.76 11.72 13.27
C LEU A 375 27.37 11.13 14.55
N ARG A 376 28.44 11.75 15.07
CA ARG A 376 29.13 11.31 16.30
C ARG A 376 28.28 11.37 17.57
N GLN A 377 27.22 12.18 17.61
CA GLN A 377 26.33 12.32 18.77
C GLN A 377 25.17 11.33 18.74
N VAL A 378 24.67 11.01 17.54
CA VAL A 378 23.86 9.79 17.35
C VAL A 378 24.71 8.62 17.87
N GLU A 379 25.96 8.49 17.39
CA GLU A 379 26.96 7.43 17.72
C GLU A 379 27.17 7.18 19.23
N LYS A 380 27.19 8.23 20.04
CA LYS A 380 27.40 8.13 21.50
C LYS A 380 26.17 7.67 22.29
N SER A 381 24.96 7.82 21.75
CA SER A 381 23.71 7.45 22.44
C SER A 381 23.15 6.09 21.97
N HIS A 382 23.75 5.45 20.96
CA HIS A 382 23.10 4.34 20.23
C HIS A 382 22.79 3.11 21.04
N GLN A 383 23.66 2.65 21.94
CA GLN A 383 23.52 1.28 22.44
C GLN A 383 22.22 1.13 23.25
N GLY A 384 21.98 2.05 24.18
CA GLY A 384 20.75 2.05 24.99
C GLY A 384 19.48 2.43 24.22
N VAL A 385 19.58 3.21 23.14
CA VAL A 385 18.44 3.52 22.24
C VAL A 385 18.08 2.29 21.40
N THR A 386 19.08 1.68 20.78
CA THR A 386 18.94 0.52 19.90
C THR A 386 18.41 -0.68 20.67
N ASP A 387 18.90 -0.93 21.90
CA ASP A 387 18.40 -2.05 22.70
C ASP A 387 16.92 -1.88 23.09
N ARG A 388 16.49 -0.66 23.45
CA ARG A 388 15.06 -0.39 23.73
C ARG A 388 14.19 -0.52 22.49
N ALA A 389 14.68 -0.03 21.35
CA ALA A 389 13.98 -0.14 20.07
C ALA A 389 13.86 -1.60 19.63
N ASP A 390 14.96 -2.35 19.64
CA ASP A 390 14.99 -3.77 19.30
C ASP A 390 14.07 -4.57 20.24
N ALA A 391 14.01 -4.24 21.54
CA ALA A 391 13.07 -4.88 22.47
C ALA A 391 11.60 -4.65 22.08
N ARG A 392 11.25 -3.46 21.59
CA ARG A 392 9.92 -3.19 21.02
C ARG A 392 9.68 -3.97 19.74
N VAL A 393 10.66 -4.05 18.84
CA VAL A 393 10.58 -4.86 17.61
C VAL A 393 10.35 -6.33 17.97
N PHE A 394 11.09 -6.90 18.93
CA PHE A 394 10.84 -8.27 19.38
C PHE A 394 9.42 -8.43 19.95
N ALA A 395 8.86 -7.43 20.63
CA ALA A 395 7.46 -7.48 21.06
C ALA A 395 6.48 -7.54 19.89
N MET A 396 6.74 -6.76 18.83
CA MET A 396 5.96 -6.81 17.59
C MET A 396 6.09 -8.15 16.87
N LEU A 397 7.31 -8.69 16.79
CA LEU A 397 7.58 -10.00 16.20
C LEU A 397 6.86 -11.13 16.93
N ARG A 398 6.80 -11.11 18.27
CA ARG A 398 6.00 -12.07 19.04
C ARG A 398 4.51 -11.99 18.72
N GLY A 399 4.00 -10.77 18.50
CA GLY A 399 2.62 -10.56 18.05
C GLY A 399 2.37 -11.09 16.64
N LEU A 400 3.38 -11.02 15.77
CA LEU A 400 3.31 -11.49 14.39
C LEU A 400 3.41 -13.02 14.28
N THR A 401 4.25 -13.66 15.10
CA THR A 401 4.49 -15.11 15.04
C THR A 401 3.62 -15.92 16.00
N GLY A 402 3.09 -15.30 17.05
CA GLY A 402 2.48 -16.01 18.20
C GLY A 402 3.50 -16.70 19.11
N ASP A 403 4.80 -16.62 18.83
CA ASP A 403 5.86 -17.26 19.62
C ASP A 403 6.30 -16.37 20.78
N ALA A 404 5.77 -16.62 21.98
CA ALA A 404 6.16 -15.89 23.19
C ALA A 404 7.66 -16.04 23.57
N GLY A 405 8.34 -17.06 23.05
CA GLY A 405 9.75 -17.35 23.25
C GLY A 405 10.69 -16.52 22.37
N LEU A 406 10.18 -15.80 21.36
CA LEU A 406 10.99 -14.98 20.47
C LEU A 406 11.47 -13.70 21.17
N ARG A 407 12.67 -13.76 21.74
CA ARG A 407 13.27 -12.66 22.53
C ARG A 407 14.62 -12.18 22.03
N THR A 408 15.32 -13.01 21.26
CA THR A 408 16.68 -12.74 20.81
C THR A 408 16.86 -13.06 19.33
N VAL A 409 17.94 -12.55 18.74
CA VAL A 409 18.36 -12.91 17.38
C VAL A 409 18.61 -14.42 17.25
N LYS A 410 19.05 -15.09 18.32
CA LYS A 410 19.25 -16.54 18.35
C LYS A 410 17.91 -17.29 18.26
N ASP A 411 16.89 -16.80 18.96
CA ASP A 411 15.53 -17.35 18.86
C ASP A 411 14.97 -17.12 17.45
N LEU A 412 15.15 -15.93 16.89
CA LEU A 412 14.71 -15.61 15.52
C LEU A 412 15.36 -16.53 14.48
N LYS A 413 16.66 -16.81 14.63
CA LYS A 413 17.38 -17.78 13.79
C LYS A 413 16.88 -19.21 13.98
N ARG A 414 16.38 -19.58 15.15
CA ARG A 414 15.73 -20.89 15.38
C ARG A 414 14.39 -20.93 14.65
N THR A 415 13.51 -19.95 14.88
CA THR A 415 12.21 -19.85 14.22
C THR A 415 12.33 -19.87 12.69
N LEU A 416 13.30 -19.15 12.12
CA LEU A 416 13.57 -19.17 10.68
C LEU A 416 13.98 -20.56 10.15
N ARG A 417 14.69 -21.37 10.95
CA ARG A 417 15.08 -22.74 10.58
C ARG A 417 13.93 -23.74 10.64
N GLU A 418 12.90 -23.45 11.43
CA GLU A 418 11.69 -24.28 11.53
C GLU A 418 10.67 -23.94 10.42
N LEU A 419 10.86 -22.81 9.73
CA LEU A 419 10.01 -22.32 8.64
C LEU A 419 10.52 -22.68 7.24
N VAL A 420 11.70 -23.31 7.14
CA VAL A 420 12.31 -23.85 5.91
C VAL A 420 12.30 -25.36 6.02
#